data_AF-C0P5T0-F1
#
_entry.id   AF-C0P5T0-F1
#
_cell.length_a   1.000
_cell.length_b   1.000
_cell.length_c   1.000
_cell.angle_alpha   90.00
_cell.angle_beta   90.00
_cell.angle_gamma   90.00
#
_symmetry.space_group_name_H-M   'P 1'
#
loop_
_entity.id
_entity.type
_entity.pdbx_description
1 polymer ?
#
loop_
_entity_poly.entity_id
_entity_poly.type
_entity_poly.pdbx_seq_one_letter_code
_entity_poly.pdbx_strand_id
1 'polypeptide(L)'
;MMEVVFSSFSKACLLSSCIIYGLPPSCIAEPCEQEYFLPNMPLLFAIAMVGATVGGLLARQRRGELARLNDQLRQINAALRRQAKIESYAPALSYAPVGSKIPESEVIVDPQKQRLIAYLRTGKNYLRNQAPDKAFPEFKAALDLARSLGDHVEEKKAARGLGLFILL
;
A
#
# COMPACT_ATOMS: atom_id res chain seq x y z
N MET A 1 -24.78 -7.33 16.93
CA MET A 1 -24.62 -7.91 15.57
C MET A 1 -23.29 -8.69 15.40
N MET A 2 -22.49 -8.92 16.46
CA MET A 2 -21.18 -9.59 16.38
C MET A 2 -21.22 -11.06 16.86
N GLU A 3 -22.14 -11.40 17.78
CA GLU A 3 -22.30 -12.78 18.27
C GLU A 3 -22.91 -13.76 17.23
N VAL A 4 -23.83 -13.28 16.39
CA VAL A 4 -24.50 -14.12 15.39
C VAL A 4 -23.49 -14.64 14.35
N VAL A 5 -22.52 -13.81 13.97
CA VAL A 5 -21.47 -14.14 12.99
C VAL A 5 -20.53 -15.24 13.51
N PHE A 6 -20.20 -15.20 14.80
CA PHE A 6 -19.33 -16.20 15.45
C PHE A 6 -20.00 -17.57 15.54
N SER A 7 -21.31 -17.61 15.81
CA SER A 7 -22.09 -18.86 15.86
C SER A 7 -22.16 -19.53 14.49
N SER A 8 -22.38 -18.76 13.42
CA SER A 8 -22.38 -19.28 12.04
C SER A 8 -21.00 -19.76 11.58
N PHE A 9 -19.92 -19.07 11.96
CA PHE A 9 -18.55 -19.49 11.60
C PHE A 9 -18.14 -20.78 12.33
N SER A 10 -18.45 -20.88 13.63
CA SER A 10 -18.16 -22.09 14.42
C SER A 10 -18.95 -23.30 13.91
N LYS A 11 -20.24 -23.12 13.58
CA LYS A 11 -21.07 -24.17 12.95
C LYS A 11 -20.57 -24.56 11.56
N ALA A 12 -20.11 -23.60 10.76
CA ALA A 12 -19.51 -23.88 9.45
C ALA A 12 -18.19 -24.66 9.54
N CYS A 13 -17.35 -24.38 10.53
CA CYS A 13 -16.13 -25.15 10.80
C CYS A 13 -16.40 -26.59 11.25
N LEU A 14 -17.44 -26.80 12.07
CA LEU A 14 -17.86 -28.14 12.50
C LEU A 14 -18.47 -28.93 11.32
N LEU A 15 -19.32 -28.30 10.51
CA LEU A 15 -19.90 -28.93 9.31
C LEU A 15 -18.83 -29.28 8.26
N SER A 16 -17.86 -28.40 8.02
CA SER A 16 -16.71 -28.67 7.14
C SER A 16 -15.91 -29.89 7.60
N SER A 17 -15.63 -29.96 8.91
CA SER A 17 -14.93 -31.11 9.50
C SER A 17 -15.74 -32.42 9.33
N CYS A 18 -17.07 -32.38 9.47
CA CYS A 18 -17.92 -33.56 9.29
C CYS A 18 -18.01 -34.05 7.83
N ILE A 19 -17.93 -33.15 6.84
CA ILE A 19 -17.95 -33.52 5.41
C ILE A 19 -16.72 -34.38 5.04
N ILE A 20 -15.57 -34.12 5.68
CA ILE A 20 -14.32 -34.89 5.47
C ILE A 20 -14.44 -36.33 6.00
N TYR A 21 -15.27 -36.57 7.02
CA TYR A 21 -15.50 -37.92 7.56
C TYR A 21 -16.64 -38.67 6.84
N GLY A 22 -17.60 -37.96 6.24
CA GLY A 22 -18.77 -38.55 5.59
C GLY A 22 -18.57 -38.90 4.10
N LEU A 23 -17.65 -38.23 3.41
CA LEU A 23 -17.35 -38.48 2.01
C LEU A 23 -15.85 -38.77 1.86
N PRO A 24 -15.43 -40.04 1.64
CA PRO A 24 -14.05 -40.29 1.27
C PRO A 24 -13.75 -39.54 -0.05
N PRO A 25 -12.61 -38.85 -0.18
CA PRO A 25 -12.29 -37.99 -1.34
C PRO A 25 -12.12 -38.77 -2.67
N SER A 26 -12.31 -40.09 -2.62
CA SER A 26 -12.25 -41.02 -3.75
C SER A 26 -13.24 -40.70 -4.89
N CYS A 27 -14.20 -39.79 -4.68
CA CYS A 27 -15.28 -39.51 -5.63
C CYS A 27 -15.05 -38.30 -6.54
N ILE A 28 -13.96 -37.51 -6.35
CA ILE A 28 -13.72 -36.27 -7.12
C ILE A 28 -12.41 -36.29 -7.93
N ALA A 29 -11.54 -37.28 -7.73
CA ALA A 29 -10.30 -37.38 -8.50
C ALA A 29 -10.36 -38.63 -9.41
N GLU A 30 -10.23 -38.43 -10.71
CA GLU A 30 -9.80 -39.50 -11.61
C GLU A 30 -8.49 -40.10 -11.08
N PRO A 31 -8.31 -41.43 -11.08
CA PRO A 31 -7.06 -42.04 -10.68
C PRO A 31 -6.01 -41.78 -11.77
N CYS A 32 -5.27 -40.69 -11.63
CA CYS A 32 -4.04 -40.51 -12.37
C CYS A 32 -3.02 -41.51 -11.79
N GLU A 33 -2.60 -42.48 -12.60
CA GLU A 33 -1.55 -43.45 -12.26
C GLU A 33 -0.27 -42.69 -11.92
N GLN A 34 -0.07 -42.40 -10.64
CA GLN A 34 1.07 -41.64 -10.16
C GLN A 34 2.02 -42.61 -9.46
N GLU A 35 2.77 -43.34 -10.28
CA GLU A 35 3.91 -44.16 -9.86
C GLU A 35 5.06 -43.28 -9.35
N TYR A 36 4.90 -42.62 -8.19
CA TYR A 36 6.05 -42.17 -7.39
C TYR A 36 5.70 -42.29 -5.90
N PHE A 37 6.29 -43.32 -5.30
CA PHE A 37 6.32 -43.68 -3.89
C PHE A 37 5.99 -42.55 -2.89
N LEU A 38 4.97 -42.81 -2.09
CA LEU A 38 4.39 -41.97 -1.06
C LEU A 38 5.00 -42.29 0.33
N PRO A 39 6.14 -41.68 0.72
CA PRO A 39 6.44 -41.44 2.13
C PRO A 39 6.73 -39.96 2.46
N ASN A 40 6.72 -39.05 1.48
CA ASN A 40 7.12 -37.65 1.65
C ASN A 40 5.97 -36.65 1.93
N MET A 41 4.71 -37.07 1.87
CA MET A 41 3.55 -36.23 2.22
C MET A 41 3.57 -35.69 3.68
N PRO A 42 3.84 -36.50 4.72
CA PRO A 42 3.87 -36.00 6.09
C PRO A 42 5.06 -35.06 6.36
N LEU A 43 6.19 -35.26 5.68
CA LEU A 43 7.37 -34.41 5.82
C LEU A 43 7.15 -33.02 5.22
N LEU A 44 6.55 -32.94 4.02
CA LEU A 44 6.15 -31.66 3.41
C LEU A 44 5.12 -30.93 4.28
N PHE A 45 4.17 -31.66 4.88
CA PHE A 45 3.21 -31.09 5.82
C PHE A 45 3.89 -30.53 7.07
N ALA A 46 4.88 -31.24 7.63
CA ALA A 46 5.66 -30.74 8.77
C ALA A 46 6.42 -29.45 8.43
N ILE A 47 7.08 -29.39 7.26
CA ILE A 47 7.78 -28.20 6.79
C ILE A 47 6.79 -27.03 6.59
N ALA A 48 5.63 -27.29 5.99
CA ALA A 48 4.59 -26.29 5.80
C ALA A 48 4.05 -25.76 7.15
N MET A 49 3.83 -26.63 8.13
CA MET A 49 3.36 -26.24 9.47
C MET A 49 4.42 -25.42 10.22
N VAL A 50 5.70 -25.75 10.10
CA VAL A 50 6.79 -24.93 10.66
C VAL A 50 6.86 -23.57 9.98
N GLY A 51 6.76 -23.53 8.64
CA GLY A 51 6.77 -22.27 7.88
C GLY A 51 5.57 -21.38 8.23
N ALA A 52 4.37 -21.96 8.33
CA ALA A 52 3.15 -21.24 8.68
C ALA A 52 3.16 -20.72 10.12
N THR A 53 3.68 -21.50 11.08
CA THR A 53 3.79 -21.08 12.48
C THR A 53 4.82 -19.97 12.65
N VAL A 54 6.05 -20.16 12.16
CA VAL A 54 7.12 -19.14 12.25
C VAL A 54 6.73 -17.88 11.47
N GLY A 55 6.22 -18.02 10.25
CA GLY A 55 5.75 -16.89 9.42
C GLY A 55 4.56 -16.16 10.05
N GLY A 56 3.62 -16.90 10.64
CA GLY A 56 2.46 -16.34 11.33
C GLY A 56 2.83 -15.58 12.61
N LEU A 57 3.71 -16.12 13.44
CA LEU A 57 4.19 -15.44 14.65
C LEU A 57 5.00 -14.18 14.31
N LEU A 58 5.94 -14.27 13.37
CA LEU A 58 6.77 -13.14 12.95
C LEU A 58 5.91 -12.02 12.33
N ALA A 59 4.90 -12.37 11.52
CA ALA A 59 3.98 -11.40 10.96
C ALA A 59 3.20 -10.64 12.04
N ARG A 60 2.81 -11.31 13.13
CA ARG A 60 2.13 -10.66 14.27
C ARG A 60 3.06 -9.74 15.05
N GLN A 61 4.31 -10.15 15.29
CA GLN A 61 5.32 -9.28 15.93
C GLN A 61 5.56 -8.01 15.13
N ARG A 62 5.83 -8.15 13.82
CA ARG A 62 6.04 -6.99 12.92
C ARG A 62 4.82 -6.06 12.86
N ARG A 63 3.61 -6.60 12.88
CA ARG A 63 2.38 -5.77 12.94
C ARG A 63 2.31 -4.92 14.20
N GLY A 64 2.70 -5.46 15.36
CA GLY A 64 2.73 -4.72 16.62
C GLY A 64 3.76 -3.59 16.62
N GLU A 65 4.97 -3.87 16.14
CA GLU A 65 6.02 -2.84 15.98
C GLU A 65 5.60 -1.74 15.00
N LEU A 66 5.06 -2.11 13.84
CA LEU A 66 4.56 -1.15 12.86
C LEU A 66 3.41 -0.30 13.40
N ALA A 67 2.49 -0.89 14.16
CA ALA A 67 1.40 -0.14 14.79
C ALA A 67 1.96 0.90 15.77
N ARG A 68 2.91 0.50 16.63
CA ARG A 68 3.57 1.41 17.57
C ARG A 68 4.33 2.53 16.86
N LEU A 69 5.10 2.21 15.83
CA LEU A 69 5.83 3.22 15.03
C LEU A 69 4.87 4.18 14.33
N ASN A 70 3.75 3.69 13.80
CA ASN A 70 2.74 4.52 13.16
C ASN A 70 2.07 5.47 14.17
N ASP A 71 1.74 4.99 15.36
CA ASP A 71 1.19 5.83 16.42
C ASP A 71 2.17 6.91 16.87
N GLN A 72 3.47 6.58 16.99
CA GLN A 72 4.51 7.56 17.27
C GLN A 72 4.60 8.62 16.15
N LEU A 73 4.60 8.21 14.88
CA LEU A 73 4.58 9.15 13.75
C LEU A 73 3.33 10.03 13.76
N ARG A 74 2.17 9.49 14.13
CA ARG A 74 0.92 10.26 14.25
C ARG A 74 1.01 11.30 15.36
N GLN A 75 1.59 10.94 16.50
CA GLN A 75 1.83 11.86 17.62
C GLN A 75 2.82 12.96 17.23
N ILE A 76 3.94 12.61 16.59
CA ILE A 76 4.94 13.57 16.11
C ILE A 76 4.32 14.53 15.10
N ASN A 77 3.58 14.03 14.11
CA ASN A 77 2.88 14.88 13.14
C ASN A 77 1.84 15.81 13.80
N ALA A 78 1.17 15.35 14.85
CA ALA A 78 0.24 16.20 15.60
C ALA A 78 0.98 17.27 16.43
N ALA A 79 2.10 16.91 17.05
CA ALA A 79 2.95 17.83 17.81
C ALA A 79 3.58 18.89 16.90
N LEU A 80 4.15 18.49 15.75
CA LEU A 80 4.69 19.40 14.74
C LEU A 80 3.63 20.37 14.20
N ARG A 81 2.40 19.89 13.93
CA ARG A 81 1.30 20.78 13.52
C ARG A 81 0.90 21.76 14.60
N ARG A 82 0.96 21.38 15.88
CA ARG A 82 0.70 22.29 17.00
C ARG A 82 1.84 23.30 17.16
N GLN A 83 3.08 22.86 17.02
CA GLN A 83 4.26 23.73 17.06
C GLN A 83 4.20 24.77 15.94
N ALA A 84 3.95 24.35 14.69
CA ALA A 84 3.76 25.26 13.56
C ALA A 84 2.59 26.23 13.78
N LYS A 85 1.51 25.80 14.46
CA LYS A 85 0.38 26.67 14.82
C LYS A 85 0.77 27.70 15.90
N ILE A 86 1.61 27.34 16.86
CA ILE A 86 2.09 28.22 17.94
C ILE A 86 3.15 29.19 17.41
N GLU A 87 4.05 28.75 16.53
CA GLU A 87 5.04 29.60 15.86
C GLU A 87 4.39 30.53 14.83
N SER A 88 3.30 30.09 14.17
CA SER A 88 2.43 30.99 13.39
C SER A 88 1.61 31.96 14.24
N TYR A 89 1.65 31.80 15.58
CA TYR A 89 1.03 32.71 16.55
C TYR A 89 2.03 33.78 17.02
N ALA A 90 2.96 34.19 16.16
CA ALA A 90 3.59 35.48 16.30
C ALA A 90 2.56 36.58 15.93
N PRO A 91 2.38 37.60 16.77
CA PRO A 91 1.05 38.13 17.10
C PRO A 91 1.00 39.61 16.71
N ALA A 92 0.96 39.91 15.41
CA ALA A 92 0.84 41.30 14.95
C ALA A 92 0.06 41.51 13.65
N LEU A 93 -0.52 40.49 13.02
CA LEU A 93 -1.45 40.72 11.90
C LEU A 93 -2.50 39.62 11.80
N SER A 94 -3.70 39.97 12.25
CA SER A 94 -4.94 39.25 11.93
C SER A 94 -5.24 39.42 10.45
N TYR A 95 -5.25 38.34 9.67
CA TYR A 95 -6.17 38.21 8.53
C TYR A 95 -6.36 36.74 8.12
N ALA A 96 -7.55 36.22 8.41
CA ALA A 96 -8.30 35.13 7.77
C ALA A 96 -7.68 33.72 7.62
N PRO A 97 -8.43 32.64 7.99
CA PRO A 97 -8.01 31.27 7.74
C PRO A 97 -8.27 30.93 6.27
N VAL A 98 -7.24 30.97 5.42
CA VAL A 98 -7.37 30.53 4.03
C VAL A 98 -6.47 29.34 3.77
N GLY A 99 -7.11 28.17 3.69
CA GLY A 99 -6.63 27.06 2.87
C GLY A 99 -5.47 26.28 3.45
N SER A 100 -5.81 25.14 4.03
CA SER A 100 -4.94 23.98 4.23
C SER A 100 -4.23 23.56 2.93
N LYS A 101 -3.08 24.16 2.66
CA LYS A 101 -2.03 23.58 1.81
C LYS A 101 -0.79 23.52 2.67
N ILE A 102 -0.60 22.36 3.29
CA ILE A 102 0.68 21.99 3.89
C ILE A 102 1.73 22.18 2.80
N PRO A 103 2.71 23.10 2.95
CA PRO A 103 3.80 23.16 2.00
C PRO A 103 4.61 21.87 2.15
N GLU A 104 4.58 21.00 1.13
CA GLU A 104 5.42 19.79 1.05
C GLU A 104 6.93 20.12 0.96
N SER A 105 7.34 21.37 1.24
CA SER A 105 8.72 21.87 1.08
C SER A 105 9.62 21.67 2.31
N GLU A 106 9.14 21.10 3.41
CA GLU A 106 9.92 20.96 4.66
C GLU A 106 10.10 19.52 5.15
N VAL A 107 9.92 18.53 4.28
CA VAL A 107 10.57 17.23 4.47
C VAL A 107 11.83 17.29 3.61
N ILE A 108 12.99 16.89 4.13
CA ILE A 108 14.23 16.82 3.34
C ILE A 108 14.01 15.75 2.26
N VAL A 109 13.45 16.17 1.13
CA VAL A 109 13.23 15.36 -0.05
C VAL A 109 14.54 15.39 -0.82
N ASP A 110 15.09 14.20 -1.12
CA ASP A 110 16.21 14.02 -2.03
C ASP A 110 16.09 15.02 -3.21
N PRO A 111 17.13 15.82 -3.54
CA PRO A 111 17.06 16.83 -4.59
C PRO A 111 16.52 16.28 -5.92
N GLN A 112 16.70 14.99 -6.21
CA GLN A 112 16.13 14.35 -7.39
C GLN A 112 14.61 14.13 -7.27
N LYS A 113 14.13 13.69 -6.11
CA LYS A 113 12.71 13.48 -5.85
C LYS A 113 11.94 14.82 -5.82
N GLN A 114 12.56 15.89 -5.35
CA GLN A 114 11.98 17.23 -5.40
C GLN A 114 11.79 17.70 -6.85
N ARG A 115 12.78 17.46 -7.73
CA ARG A 115 12.68 17.78 -9.16
C ARG A 115 11.57 16.98 -9.85
N LEU A 116 11.45 15.69 -9.54
CA LEU A 116 10.37 14.86 -10.06
C LEU A 116 8.99 15.38 -9.66
N ILE A 117 8.80 15.75 -8.39
CA ILE A 117 7.52 16.33 -7.91
C ILE A 117 7.24 17.66 -8.62
N ALA A 118 8.26 18.47 -8.86
CA ALA A 118 8.13 19.71 -9.61
C ALA A 118 7.64 19.46 -11.05
N TYR A 119 8.25 18.54 -11.80
CA TYR A 119 7.82 18.18 -13.16
C TYR A 119 6.36 17.70 -13.20
N LEU A 120 5.95 16.83 -12.28
CA LEU A 120 4.55 16.37 -12.19
C LEU A 120 3.58 17.53 -11.90
N ARG A 121 3.98 18.46 -11.04
CA ARG A 121 3.16 19.63 -10.68
C ARG A 121 3.03 20.60 -11.87
N THR A 122 4.12 20.85 -12.57
CA THR A 122 4.16 21.74 -13.75
C THR A 122 3.37 21.13 -14.91
N GLY A 123 3.56 19.84 -15.21
CA GLY A 123 2.79 19.12 -16.22
C GLY A 123 1.28 19.15 -15.95
N LYS A 124 0.87 18.96 -14.68
CA LYS A 124 -0.54 19.12 -14.28
C LYS A 124 -1.05 20.55 -14.47
N ASN A 125 -0.23 21.56 -14.19
CA ASN A 125 -0.60 22.96 -14.37
C ASN A 125 -0.83 23.29 -15.86
N TYR A 126 0.03 22.77 -16.75
CA TYR A 126 -0.15 22.94 -18.19
C TYR A 126 -1.42 22.25 -18.72
N LEU A 127 -1.75 21.05 -18.21
CA LEU A 127 -3.05 20.42 -18.50
C LEU A 127 -4.24 21.27 -18.07
N ARG A 128 -4.17 21.91 -16.89
CA ARG A 128 -5.23 22.82 -16.41
C ARG A 128 -5.36 24.08 -17.26
N ASN A 129 -4.24 24.56 -17.80
CA ASN A 129 -4.20 25.75 -18.65
C ASN A 129 -4.40 25.43 -20.14
N GLN A 130 -4.86 24.23 -20.48
CA GLN A 130 -5.11 23.77 -21.85
C GLN A 130 -3.89 23.91 -22.78
N ALA A 131 -2.69 23.70 -22.24
CA ALA A 131 -1.43 23.73 -22.99
C ALA A 131 -0.83 22.31 -23.10
N PRO A 132 -1.44 21.39 -23.87
CA PRO A 132 -1.00 20.00 -23.97
C PRO A 132 0.43 19.86 -24.51
N ASP A 133 0.81 20.74 -25.44
CA ASP A 133 2.13 20.74 -26.08
C ASP A 133 3.27 20.94 -25.08
N LYS A 134 3.03 21.71 -24.02
CA LYS A 134 3.99 21.96 -22.93
C LYS A 134 3.91 20.92 -21.83
N ALA A 135 2.75 20.29 -21.65
CA ALA A 135 2.55 19.28 -20.62
C ALA A 135 3.22 17.95 -20.97
N PHE A 136 3.19 17.54 -22.24
CA PHE A 136 3.79 16.29 -22.71
C PHE A 136 5.29 16.13 -22.36
N PRO A 137 6.19 17.10 -22.70
CA PRO A 137 7.61 16.97 -22.38
C PRO A 137 7.88 16.94 -20.87
N GLU A 138 7.08 17.66 -20.06
CA GLU A 138 7.21 17.69 -18.61
C GLU A 138 6.88 16.32 -17.98
N PHE A 139 5.80 15.67 -18.42
CA PHE A 139 5.46 14.33 -17.95
C PHE A 139 6.45 13.26 -18.44
N LYS A 140 7.03 13.43 -19.62
CA LYS A 140 8.10 12.56 -20.12
C LYS A 140 9.35 12.67 -19.24
N ALA A 141 9.79 13.89 -18.94
CA ALA A 141 10.92 14.14 -18.03
C ALA A 141 10.65 13.58 -16.61
N ALA A 142 9.42 13.71 -16.11
CA ALA A 142 9.01 13.12 -14.84
C ALA A 142 9.07 11.58 -14.87
N LEU A 143 8.65 10.94 -15.96
CA LEU A 143 8.67 9.48 -16.11
C LEU A 143 10.10 8.95 -16.12
N ASP A 144 11.00 9.59 -16.87
CA ASP A 144 12.39 9.18 -16.97
C ASP A 144 13.11 9.30 -15.61
N LEU A 145 12.85 10.38 -14.87
CA LEU A 145 13.36 10.55 -13.50
C LEU A 145 12.75 9.54 -12.51
N ALA A 146 11.47 9.19 -12.67
CA ALA A 146 10.82 8.20 -11.80
C ALA A 146 11.46 6.82 -11.97
N ARG A 147 11.76 6.46 -13.22
CA ARG A 147 12.44 5.21 -13.57
C ARG A 147 13.88 5.18 -13.04
N SER A 148 14.62 6.27 -13.17
CA SER A 148 15.98 6.34 -12.63
C SER A 148 16.03 6.24 -11.11
N LEU A 149 15.01 6.78 -10.42
CA LEU A 149 14.86 6.71 -8.97
C LEU A 149 14.29 5.37 -8.47
N GLY A 150 13.77 4.52 -9.37
CA GLY A 150 13.06 3.29 -9.00
C GLY A 150 11.74 3.52 -8.26
N ASP A 151 11.16 4.72 -8.36
CA ASP A 151 9.98 5.12 -7.59
C ASP A 151 8.68 4.77 -8.35
N HIS A 152 8.26 3.51 -8.25
CA HIS A 152 7.13 2.95 -9.01
C HIS A 152 5.78 3.67 -8.82
N VAL A 153 5.60 4.37 -7.69
CA VAL A 153 4.36 5.13 -7.44
C VAL A 153 4.30 6.36 -8.33
N GLU A 154 5.40 7.10 -8.42
CA GLU A 154 5.49 8.31 -9.24
C GLU A 154 5.60 7.99 -10.73
N GLU A 155 6.22 6.86 -11.08
CA GLU A 155 6.24 6.34 -12.45
C GLU A 155 4.80 6.13 -12.98
N LYS A 156 3.95 5.47 -12.20
CA LYS A 156 2.53 5.27 -12.56
C LYS A 156 1.77 6.58 -12.69
N LYS A 157 2.09 7.59 -11.87
CA LYS A 157 1.48 8.92 -11.97
C LYS A 157 1.90 9.64 -13.25
N ALA A 158 3.18 9.63 -13.58
CA ALA A 158 3.70 10.21 -14.82
C ALA A 158 3.11 9.51 -16.06
N ALA A 159 3.06 8.17 -16.05
CA ALA A 159 2.48 7.38 -17.11
C ALA A 159 0.97 7.66 -17.32
N ARG A 160 0.20 7.88 -16.24
CA ARG A 160 -1.20 8.32 -16.34
C ARG A 160 -1.32 9.70 -16.98
N GLY A 161 -0.44 10.63 -16.61
CA GLY A 161 -0.37 11.95 -17.24
C GLY A 161 -0.12 11.85 -18.75
N LEU A 162 0.80 10.97 -19.16
CA LEU A 162 1.09 10.68 -20.57
C LEU A 162 -0.05 9.95 -21.29
N GLY A 163 -0.76 9.06 -20.60
CA GLY A 163 -1.89 8.29 -21.15
C GLY A 163 -3.04 9.18 -21.63
N LEU A 164 -3.21 10.37 -21.05
CA LEU A 164 -4.18 11.37 -21.52
C LEU A 164 -3.87 11.90 -22.93
N PHE A 165 -2.61 11.83 -23.37
CA PHE A 165 -2.20 12.29 -24.70
C PHE A 165 -2.15 11.17 -25.73
N ILE A 166 -2.09 9.90 -25.31
CA ILE A 166 -2.03 8.74 -26.21
C ILE A 166 -3.44 8.30 -26.64
N LEU A 167 -4.47 8.66 -25.86
CA LEU A 167 -5.88 8.36 -26.13
C LEU A 167 -6.63 9.51 -26.84
N LEU A 168 -5.94 10.61 -27.16
CA LEU A 168 -6.47 11.82 -27.81
C LEU A 168 -5.85 11.96 -29.20
#